data_AF-A0AAU7UU36-F1
#
_entry.id   AF-A0AAU7UU36-F1
#
_cell.length_a   1.000
_cell.length_b   1.000
_cell.length_c   1.000
_cell.angle_alpha   90.00
_cell.angle_beta   90.00
_cell.angle_gamma   90.00
#
_symmetry.space_group_name_H-M   'P 1'
#
loop_
_entity.id
_entity.type
_entity.pdbx_description
1 polymer ?
#
loop_
_entity_poly.entity_id
_entity_poly.type
_entity_poly.pdbx_seq_one_letter_code
_entity_poly.pdbx_strand_id
1 'polypeptide(L)'
;MTEPTVRHPISIEDATRLDPAQIAPPIVVTDGEHTEIGSAHGRVLPLIGHRRPYIYDVSLPDKRRVYADTPEDAIAVIIGGDYAEKLAALRDLESSIDDTAIDEAWLALARLRHAHADRLRLALQQQINDLAQRDGSWDHLDAEEQQQLTKAADPDGPYPVGVLEEIPFVDEEDHLRTRMTGVWSARVSLVLNTGDYDPYSNTPLPLSEMTRDGVVVPGDPNLVVLDIGDSVAYLESLEKAGWLTMSVLPAEQPDPIFRGINPS
;
A
#
# COMPACT_ATOMS: atom_id res chain seq x y z
N MET A 1 -23.61 -1.58 -18.88
CA MET A 1 -22.74 -2.38 -18.01
C MET A 1 -21.68 -2.98 -18.90
N THR A 2 -20.45 -2.48 -18.83
CA THR A 2 -19.29 -3.08 -19.50
C THR A 2 -18.86 -4.31 -18.69
N GLU A 3 -18.68 -5.45 -19.35
CA GLU A 3 -18.20 -6.69 -18.72
C GLU A 3 -16.89 -6.45 -17.95
N PRO A 4 -16.69 -7.07 -16.78
CA PRO A 4 -15.42 -7.01 -16.06
C PRO A 4 -14.30 -7.60 -16.91
N THR A 5 -13.62 -6.72 -17.62
CA THR A 5 -12.49 -7.10 -18.47
C THR A 5 -11.22 -6.98 -17.65
N VAL A 6 -10.34 -7.98 -17.72
CA VAL A 6 -8.98 -7.88 -17.17
C VAL A 6 -8.31 -6.65 -17.78
N ARG A 7 -7.89 -5.71 -16.93
CA ARG A 7 -7.26 -4.44 -17.35
C ARG A 7 -5.75 -4.55 -17.24
N HIS A 8 -5.11 -4.98 -18.33
CA HIS A 8 -3.65 -4.94 -18.45
C HIS A 8 -3.16 -3.55 -18.88
N PRO A 9 -1.88 -3.22 -18.59
CA PRO A 9 -1.30 -1.96 -19.05
C PRO A 9 -1.40 -1.77 -20.57
N ILE A 10 -1.72 -0.55 -20.99
CA ILE A 10 -1.80 -0.14 -22.40
C ILE A 10 -0.74 0.91 -22.73
N SER A 11 -0.55 1.17 -24.03
CA SER A 11 0.31 2.25 -24.50
C SER A 11 -0.36 3.62 -24.34
N ILE A 12 0.44 4.68 -24.31
CA ILE A 12 -0.06 6.06 -24.33
C ILE A 12 -0.91 6.31 -25.59
N GLU A 13 -0.47 5.78 -26.74
CA GLU A 13 -1.19 5.92 -28.01
C GLU A 13 -2.59 5.30 -27.94
N ASP A 14 -2.72 4.13 -27.31
CA ASP A 14 -4.02 3.48 -27.16
C ASP A 14 -4.93 4.23 -26.19
N ALA A 15 -4.38 4.78 -25.10
CA ALA A 15 -5.15 5.60 -24.17
C ALA A 15 -5.75 6.84 -24.83
N THR A 16 -5.07 7.43 -25.82
CA THR A 16 -5.61 8.57 -26.58
C THR A 16 -6.81 8.23 -27.46
N ARG A 17 -7.06 6.95 -27.72
CA ARG A 17 -8.20 6.46 -28.52
C ARG A 17 -9.42 6.09 -27.66
N LEU A 18 -9.26 6.05 -26.34
CA LEU A 18 -10.33 5.69 -25.41
C LEU A 18 -11.33 6.83 -25.22
N ASP A 19 -12.55 6.47 -24.83
CA ASP A 19 -13.55 7.42 -24.35
C ASP A 19 -13.13 7.97 -22.98
N PRO A 20 -12.89 9.30 -22.84
CA PRO A 20 -12.52 9.92 -21.55
C PRO A 20 -13.53 9.68 -20.43
N ALA A 21 -14.79 9.37 -20.75
CA ALA A 21 -15.83 9.12 -19.74
C ALA A 21 -15.75 7.71 -19.12
N GLN A 22 -14.91 6.83 -19.65
CA GLN A 22 -14.77 5.45 -19.17
C GLN A 22 -13.53 5.30 -18.28
N ILE A 23 -13.54 4.25 -17.46
CA ILE A 23 -12.36 3.82 -16.72
C ILE A 23 -11.35 3.25 -17.72
N ALA A 24 -10.16 3.83 -17.78
CA ALA A 24 -9.10 3.39 -18.67
C ALA A 24 -8.21 2.33 -18.00
N PRO A 25 -7.70 1.34 -18.75
CA PRO A 25 -6.62 0.49 -18.29
C PRO A 25 -5.37 1.32 -17.93
N PRO A 26 -4.52 0.82 -17.01
CA PRO A 26 -3.38 1.60 -16.53
C PRO A 26 -2.31 1.79 -17.62
N ILE A 27 -1.42 2.76 -17.42
CA ILE A 27 -0.22 2.95 -18.24
C ILE A 27 1.00 2.84 -17.35
N VAL A 28 2.05 2.21 -17.86
CA VAL A 28 3.38 2.19 -17.23
C VAL A 28 4.38 2.88 -18.13
N VAL A 29 5.12 3.84 -17.56
CA VAL A 29 6.21 4.55 -18.24
C VAL A 29 7.49 4.50 -17.41
N THR A 30 8.62 4.84 -18.03
CA THR A 30 9.95 4.82 -17.40
C THR A 30 10.51 6.23 -17.19
N ASP A 31 9.66 7.19 -16.84
CA ASP A 31 10.02 8.60 -16.61
C ASP A 31 9.94 9.01 -15.12
N GLY A 32 9.97 8.03 -14.22
CA GLY A 32 9.71 8.19 -12.78
C GLY A 32 10.63 9.20 -12.07
N GLU A 33 11.80 9.52 -12.64
CA GLU A 33 12.74 10.52 -12.09
C GLU A 33 12.21 11.96 -12.13
N HIS A 34 11.25 12.27 -13.00
CA HIS A 34 10.68 13.62 -13.08
C HIS A 34 9.56 13.77 -12.06
N THR A 35 9.80 14.47 -10.95
CA THR A 35 8.82 14.70 -9.87
C THR A 35 8.06 16.02 -9.99
N GLU A 36 8.52 16.97 -10.81
CA GLU A 36 7.91 18.29 -10.96
C GLU A 36 6.93 18.36 -12.15
N ILE A 37 5.70 18.77 -11.86
CA ILE A 37 4.72 19.17 -12.88
C ILE A 37 5.02 20.64 -13.24
N GLY A 38 5.45 20.90 -14.48
CA GLY A 38 5.38 22.24 -15.08
C GLY A 38 6.62 23.15 -15.07
N SER A 39 7.84 22.70 -14.77
CA SER A 39 9.05 23.51 -14.94
C SER A 39 9.57 23.49 -16.40
N ALA A 40 9.20 24.52 -17.18
CA ALA A 40 9.60 24.90 -18.57
C ALA A 40 9.54 23.86 -19.71
N HIS A 41 9.81 22.57 -19.47
CA HIS A 41 9.54 21.40 -20.31
C HIS A 41 9.05 20.21 -19.48
N GLY A 42 8.31 20.46 -18.38
CA GLY A 42 7.88 19.47 -17.41
C GLY A 42 7.25 18.19 -17.99
N ARG A 43 7.15 17.15 -17.15
CA ARG A 43 6.61 15.83 -17.55
C ARG A 43 5.23 15.95 -18.22
N VAL A 44 5.06 15.28 -19.35
CA VAL A 44 3.78 15.21 -20.08
C VAL A 44 2.95 14.08 -19.49
N LEU A 45 1.80 14.44 -18.89
CA LEU A 45 0.86 13.44 -18.37
C LEU A 45 0.14 12.72 -19.52
N PRO A 46 -0.02 11.39 -19.46
CA PRO A 46 -0.84 10.69 -20.43
C PRO A 46 -2.31 11.09 -20.24
N LEU A 47 -2.97 11.41 -21.36
CA LEU A 47 -4.37 11.83 -21.39
C LEU A 47 -5.24 10.78 -22.08
N ILE A 48 -6.30 10.38 -21.40
CA ILE A 48 -7.35 9.51 -21.90
C ILE A 48 -8.22 10.32 -22.87
N GLY A 49 -8.33 9.84 -24.11
CA GLY A 49 -9.05 10.51 -25.19
C GLY A 49 -8.63 11.97 -25.42
N HIS A 50 -7.35 12.28 -25.18
CA HIS A 50 -6.78 13.64 -25.23
C HIS A 50 -7.42 14.68 -24.30
N ARG A 51 -8.18 14.26 -23.28
CA ARG A 51 -8.98 15.19 -22.45
C ARG A 51 -8.75 15.03 -20.95
N ARG A 52 -8.77 13.81 -20.44
CA ARG A 52 -8.80 13.53 -19.01
C ARG A 52 -7.48 12.90 -18.55
N PRO A 53 -6.85 13.36 -17.47
CA PRO A 53 -5.72 12.64 -16.88
C PRO A 53 -6.20 11.37 -16.14
N TYR A 54 -5.29 10.45 -15.91
CA TYR A 54 -5.51 9.38 -14.93
C TYR A 54 -5.64 9.96 -13.52
N ILE A 55 -6.41 9.30 -12.65
CA ILE A 55 -6.66 9.77 -11.28
C ILE A 55 -5.43 9.55 -10.40
N TYR A 56 -4.78 8.40 -10.49
CA TYR A 56 -3.61 8.04 -9.71
C TYR A 56 -2.36 8.17 -10.56
N ASP A 57 -1.38 8.90 -10.03
CA ASP A 57 -0.02 9.02 -10.56
C ASP A 57 0.96 8.50 -9.51
N VAL A 58 1.48 7.29 -9.72
CA VAL A 58 2.30 6.56 -8.74
C VAL A 58 3.73 6.41 -9.26
N SER A 59 4.70 6.93 -8.51
CA SER A 59 6.13 6.76 -8.79
C SER A 59 6.73 5.63 -7.97
N LEU A 60 7.43 4.72 -8.62
CA LEU A 60 8.10 3.58 -7.98
C LEU A 60 9.62 3.83 -7.85
N PRO A 61 10.32 3.13 -6.93
CA PRO A 61 11.76 3.28 -6.72
C PRO A 61 12.62 2.90 -7.93
N ASP A 62 12.10 2.05 -8.82
CA ASP A 62 12.79 1.56 -10.00
C ASP A 62 12.62 2.48 -11.23
N LYS A 63 12.22 3.74 -10.99
CA LYS A 63 11.98 4.78 -12.02
C LYS A 63 10.80 4.48 -12.95
N ARG A 64 10.01 3.44 -12.66
CA ARG A 64 8.72 3.26 -13.30
C ARG A 64 7.70 4.19 -12.67
N ARG A 65 6.73 4.59 -13.48
CA ARG A 65 5.56 5.36 -13.06
C ARG A 65 4.31 4.68 -13.59
N VAL A 66 3.30 4.59 -12.75
CA VAL A 66 2.02 3.94 -13.03
C VAL A 66 0.93 5.01 -13.01
N TYR A 67 0.20 5.11 -14.11
CA TYR A 67 -0.99 5.93 -14.24
C TYR A 67 -2.22 5.02 -14.23
N ALA A 68 -3.14 5.24 -13.30
CA ALA A 68 -4.32 4.39 -13.13
C ALA A 68 -5.56 5.20 -12.74
N ASP A 69 -6.74 4.73 -13.10
CA ASP A 69 -7.99 5.36 -12.67
C ASP A 69 -8.48 4.83 -11.32
N THR A 70 -8.06 3.63 -10.94
CA THR A 70 -8.46 3.00 -9.68
C THR A 70 -7.24 2.47 -8.92
N PRO A 71 -7.29 2.43 -7.59
CA PRO A 71 -6.19 1.90 -6.78
C PRO A 71 -5.95 0.42 -7.04
N GLU A 72 -6.99 -0.35 -7.39
CA GLU A 72 -6.83 -1.76 -7.74
C GLU A 72 -6.01 -1.95 -9.01
N ASP A 73 -6.17 -1.08 -10.02
CA ASP A 73 -5.36 -1.15 -11.24
C ASP A 73 -3.90 -0.75 -10.96
N ALA A 74 -3.67 0.23 -10.09
CA ALA A 74 -2.32 0.59 -9.64
C ALA A 74 -1.65 -0.58 -8.92
N ILE A 75 -2.34 -1.20 -7.95
CA ILE A 75 -1.85 -2.36 -7.22
C ILE A 75 -1.66 -3.58 -8.13
N ALA A 76 -2.54 -3.82 -9.10
CA ALA A 76 -2.39 -4.90 -10.07
C ALA A 76 -1.08 -4.78 -10.87
N VAL A 77 -0.70 -3.55 -11.24
CA VAL A 77 0.58 -3.27 -11.91
C VAL A 77 1.77 -3.41 -10.97
N ILE A 78 1.65 -2.94 -9.72
CA ILE A 78 2.72 -2.97 -8.73
C ILE A 78 3.07 -4.42 -8.35
N ILE A 79 2.05 -5.22 -8.04
CA ILE A 79 2.22 -6.63 -7.65
C ILE A 79 2.58 -7.48 -8.87
N GLY A 80 1.92 -7.24 -10.00
CA GLY A 80 2.05 -8.03 -11.22
C GLY A 80 1.49 -9.45 -11.07
N GLY A 81 2.01 -10.37 -11.88
CA GLY A 81 1.58 -11.77 -11.86
C GLY A 81 0.11 -11.93 -12.28
N ASP A 82 -0.63 -12.73 -11.52
CA ASP A 82 -2.05 -13.06 -11.76
C ASP A 82 -3.04 -12.13 -11.03
N TYR A 83 -2.56 -11.02 -10.45
CA TYR A 83 -3.41 -10.12 -9.66
C TYR A 83 -4.53 -9.50 -10.49
N ALA A 84 -4.24 -9.09 -11.73
CA ALA A 84 -5.22 -8.46 -12.62
C ALA A 84 -6.36 -9.44 -12.99
N GLU A 85 -6.01 -10.69 -13.23
CA GLU A 85 -6.95 -11.77 -13.54
C GLU A 85 -7.83 -12.11 -12.34
N LYS A 86 -7.25 -12.22 -11.13
CA LYS A 86 -8.03 -12.45 -9.90
C LYS A 86 -8.96 -11.28 -9.58
N LEU A 87 -8.50 -10.06 -9.82
CA LEU A 87 -9.30 -8.86 -9.63
C LEU A 87 -10.49 -8.79 -10.59
N ALA A 88 -10.28 -9.16 -11.86
CA ALA A 88 -11.37 -9.25 -12.83
C ALA A 88 -12.39 -10.33 -12.42
N ALA A 89 -11.91 -11.51 -11.99
CA ALA A 89 -12.77 -12.58 -11.50
C ALA A 89 -13.58 -12.16 -10.26
N LEU A 90 -13.00 -11.40 -9.33
CA LEU A 90 -13.74 -10.84 -8.20
C LEU A 90 -14.85 -9.89 -8.69
N ARG A 91 -14.55 -9.00 -9.64
CA ARG A 91 -15.54 -8.05 -10.21
C ARG A 91 -16.68 -8.77 -10.95
N ASP A 92 -16.41 -9.90 -11.60
CA ASP A 92 -17.45 -10.77 -12.16
C ASP A 92 -18.35 -11.34 -11.07
N LEU A 93 -17.76 -11.78 -9.96
CA LEU A 93 -18.46 -12.36 -8.81
C LEU A 93 -19.24 -11.33 -7.98
N GLU A 94 -18.84 -10.05 -7.93
CA GLU A 94 -19.59 -9.00 -7.20
C GLU A 94 -21.02 -8.79 -7.75
N SER A 95 -21.30 -9.27 -8.96
CA SER A 95 -22.65 -9.31 -9.54
C SER A 95 -23.44 -10.60 -9.20
N SER A 96 -22.79 -11.55 -8.52
CA SER A 96 -23.34 -12.84 -8.06
C SER A 96 -23.90 -12.74 -6.63
N ILE A 97 -24.63 -13.78 -6.22
CA ILE A 97 -25.16 -13.96 -4.85
C ILE A 97 -24.34 -14.97 -4.02
N ASP A 98 -23.18 -15.40 -4.53
CA ASP A 98 -22.34 -16.42 -3.90
C ASP A 98 -21.27 -15.77 -3.03
N ASP A 99 -21.63 -15.50 -1.77
CA ASP A 99 -20.73 -14.88 -0.78
C ASP A 99 -19.46 -15.71 -0.55
N THR A 100 -19.54 -17.05 -0.63
CA THR A 100 -18.37 -17.92 -0.44
C THR A 100 -17.36 -17.75 -1.58
N ALA A 101 -17.82 -17.67 -2.82
CA ALA A 101 -16.94 -17.42 -3.96
C ALA A 101 -16.28 -16.03 -3.90
N ILE A 102 -17.02 -15.02 -3.40
CA ILE A 102 -16.49 -13.66 -3.19
C ILE A 102 -15.39 -13.67 -2.13
N ASP A 103 -15.62 -14.33 -0.98
CA ASP A 103 -14.64 -14.46 0.10
C ASP A 103 -13.36 -15.19 -0.35
N GLU A 104 -13.50 -16.26 -1.14
CA GLU A 104 -12.36 -16.99 -1.69
C GLU A 104 -11.54 -16.13 -2.66
N ALA A 105 -12.20 -15.35 -3.52
CA ALA A 105 -11.53 -14.43 -4.45
C ALA A 105 -10.82 -13.29 -3.70
N TRP A 106 -11.46 -12.73 -2.66
CA TRP A 106 -10.86 -11.75 -1.77
C TRP A 106 -9.62 -12.29 -1.06
N LEU A 107 -9.71 -13.49 -0.49
CA LEU A 107 -8.59 -14.13 0.19
C LEU A 107 -7.44 -14.40 -0.77
N ALA A 108 -7.73 -14.76 -2.02
CA ALA A 108 -6.70 -14.96 -3.05
C ALA A 108 -5.96 -13.66 -3.39
N LEU A 109 -6.66 -12.53 -3.49
CA LEU A 109 -6.03 -11.20 -3.65
C LEU A 109 -5.23 -10.79 -2.42
N ALA A 110 -5.77 -11.01 -1.22
CA ALA A 110 -5.08 -10.72 0.04
C ALA A 110 -3.77 -11.51 0.16
N ARG A 111 -3.73 -12.79 -0.26
CA ARG A 111 -2.49 -13.58 -0.30
C ARG A 111 -1.43 -13.01 -1.24
N LEU A 112 -1.83 -12.46 -2.40
CA LEU A 112 -0.90 -11.80 -3.31
C LEU A 112 -0.35 -10.50 -2.72
N ARG A 113 -1.20 -9.69 -2.09
CA ARG A 113 -0.78 -8.49 -1.35
C ARG A 113 0.15 -8.86 -0.20
N HIS A 114 -0.17 -9.90 0.57
CA HIS A 114 0.66 -10.44 1.65
C HIS A 114 2.05 -10.82 1.15
N ALA A 115 2.16 -11.62 0.09
CA ALA A 115 3.44 -12.04 -0.47
C ALA A 115 4.27 -10.88 -1.06
N HIS A 116 3.60 -9.85 -1.59
CA HIS A 116 4.30 -8.63 -2.01
C HIS A 116 4.76 -7.80 -0.80
N ALA A 117 3.88 -7.59 0.18
CA ALA A 117 4.15 -6.84 1.39
C ALA A 117 5.28 -7.48 2.21
N ASP A 118 5.36 -8.80 2.28
CA ASP A 118 6.41 -9.49 3.02
C ASP A 118 7.80 -9.23 2.42
N ARG A 119 7.92 -9.30 1.09
CA ARG A 119 9.17 -8.93 0.40
C ARG A 119 9.57 -7.49 0.66
N LEU A 120 8.60 -6.57 0.69
CA LEU A 120 8.85 -5.17 0.98
C LEU A 120 9.20 -4.94 2.45
N ARG A 121 8.54 -5.62 3.38
CA ARG A 121 8.83 -5.59 4.82
C ARG A 121 10.29 -5.93 5.05
N LEU A 122 10.77 -7.05 4.50
CA LEU A 122 12.16 -7.48 4.62
C LEU A 122 13.13 -6.40 4.10
N ALA A 123 12.88 -5.86 2.91
CA ALA A 123 13.74 -4.85 2.30
C ALA A 123 13.75 -3.53 3.08
N LEU A 124 12.58 -3.03 3.50
CA LEU A 124 12.43 -1.81 4.28
C LEU A 124 13.04 -1.97 5.67
N GLN A 125 12.81 -3.10 6.33
CA GLN A 125 13.39 -3.36 7.64
C GLN A 125 14.91 -3.41 7.58
N GLN A 126 15.47 -4.07 6.57
CA GLN A 126 16.93 -4.09 6.39
C GLN A 126 17.50 -2.67 6.23
N GLN A 127 16.84 -1.80 5.45
CA GLN A 127 17.26 -0.40 5.29
C GLN A 127 17.18 0.38 6.61
N ILE A 128 16.13 0.18 7.39
CA ILE A 128 15.95 0.82 8.71
C ILE A 128 17.03 0.34 9.68
N ASN A 129 17.31 -0.97 9.72
CA ASN A 129 18.34 -1.56 10.57
C ASN A 129 19.73 -1.01 10.20
N ASP A 130 20.05 -0.97 8.90
CA ASP A 130 21.31 -0.41 8.40
C ASP A 130 21.47 1.08 8.79
N LEU A 131 20.40 1.86 8.72
CA LEU A 131 20.42 3.26 9.11
C LEU A 131 20.64 3.41 10.61
N ALA A 132 19.92 2.66 11.43
CA ALA A 132 20.05 2.67 12.89
C ALA A 132 21.46 2.27 13.35
N GLN A 133 22.11 1.34 12.64
CA GLN A 133 23.51 0.98 12.91
C GLN A 133 24.47 2.11 12.52
N ARG A 134 24.20 2.84 11.44
CA ARG A 134 25.05 3.95 10.98
C ARG A 134 24.93 5.21 11.85
N ASP A 135 23.74 5.49 12.35
CA ASP A 135 23.47 6.69 13.17
C ASP A 135 23.64 6.45 14.68
N GLY A 136 23.91 5.21 15.09
CA GLY A 136 24.15 4.82 16.48
C GLY A 136 22.88 4.54 17.28
N SER A 137 21.69 4.69 16.69
CA SER A 137 20.42 4.38 17.36
C SER A 137 20.31 2.90 17.74
N TRP A 138 20.99 2.01 17.00
CA TRP A 138 21.01 0.57 17.27
C TRP A 138 21.59 0.23 18.66
N ASP A 139 22.62 0.97 19.10
CA ASP A 139 23.31 0.71 20.37
C ASP A 139 22.44 1.03 21.60
N HIS A 140 21.30 1.72 21.39
CA HIS A 140 20.33 2.05 22.43
C HIS A 140 19.22 1.01 22.57
N LEU A 141 19.16 0.02 21.68
CA LEU A 141 18.17 -1.05 21.72
C LEU A 141 18.59 -2.14 22.70
N ASP A 142 17.62 -2.70 23.40
CA ASP A 142 17.84 -3.91 24.20
C ASP A 142 17.95 -5.17 23.31
N ALA A 143 18.29 -6.31 23.93
CA ALA A 143 18.51 -7.55 23.21
C ALA A 143 17.23 -8.09 22.52
N GLU A 144 16.05 -7.88 23.11
CA GLU A 144 14.79 -8.35 22.52
C GLU A 144 14.39 -7.44 21.35
N GLU A 145 14.53 -6.12 21.49
CA GLU A 145 14.31 -5.15 20.41
C GLU A 145 15.22 -5.44 19.21
N GLN A 146 16.51 -5.64 19.43
CA GLN A 146 17.45 -6.02 18.38
C GLN A 146 17.04 -7.35 17.72
N GLN A 147 16.56 -8.32 18.51
CA GLN A 147 16.10 -9.59 17.99
C GLN A 147 14.85 -9.44 17.11
N GLN A 148 13.86 -8.64 17.52
CA GLN A 148 12.65 -8.39 16.74
C GLN A 148 12.96 -7.68 15.41
N LEU A 149 13.84 -6.68 15.43
CA LEU A 149 14.29 -5.98 14.21
C LEU A 149 15.09 -6.90 13.28
N THR A 150 15.87 -7.82 13.83
CA THR A 150 16.60 -8.83 13.06
C THR A 150 15.63 -9.82 12.41
N LYS A 151 14.67 -10.37 13.17
CA LYS A 151 13.59 -11.23 12.64
C LYS A 151 12.80 -10.53 11.54
N ALA A 152 12.51 -9.25 11.73
CA ALA A 152 11.76 -8.46 10.76
C ALA A 152 12.50 -8.24 9.42
N ALA A 153 13.81 -8.51 9.36
CA ALA A 153 14.60 -8.47 8.13
C ALA A 153 15.04 -9.87 7.64
N ASP A 154 14.72 -10.93 8.38
CA ASP A 154 15.15 -12.30 8.09
C ASP A 154 14.13 -13.02 7.19
N PRO A 155 14.50 -13.42 5.95
CA PRO A 155 13.60 -14.15 5.06
C PRO A 155 13.23 -15.55 5.56
N ASP A 156 14.05 -16.16 6.42
CA ASP A 156 13.81 -17.48 7.01
C ASP A 156 13.27 -17.37 8.45
N GLY A 157 13.15 -16.15 8.97
CA GLY A 157 12.71 -15.84 10.31
C GLY A 157 11.19 -15.76 10.44
N PRO A 158 10.65 -15.91 11.66
CA PRO A 158 9.23 -15.60 11.91
C PRO A 158 8.97 -14.10 11.70
N TYR A 159 7.73 -13.76 11.36
CA TYR A 159 7.29 -12.35 11.36
C TYR A 159 7.44 -11.74 12.75
N PRO A 160 7.72 -10.43 12.84
CA PRO A 160 7.95 -9.77 14.13
C PRO A 160 6.67 -9.71 14.96
N VAL A 161 6.79 -9.79 16.28
CA VAL A 161 5.65 -9.69 17.21
C VAL A 161 5.83 -8.60 18.25
N GLY A 162 6.85 -7.76 18.11
CA GLY A 162 7.24 -6.80 19.14
C GLY A 162 7.76 -7.47 20.41
N VAL A 163 7.89 -6.70 21.47
CA VAL A 163 8.25 -7.18 22.81
C VAL A 163 6.97 -7.64 23.49
N LEU A 164 6.91 -8.90 23.92
CA LEU A 164 5.70 -9.46 24.53
C LEU A 164 5.52 -8.92 25.96
N GLU A 165 4.40 -8.25 26.19
CA GLU A 165 4.03 -7.69 27.48
C GLU A 165 2.66 -8.21 27.94
N GLU A 166 2.51 -8.34 29.25
CA GLU A 166 1.24 -8.70 29.87
C GLU A 166 0.40 -7.45 30.09
N ILE A 167 -0.50 -7.15 29.15
CA ILE A 167 -1.34 -5.96 29.19
C ILE A 167 -2.66 -6.27 29.89
N PRO A 168 -3.01 -5.54 30.96
CA PRO A 168 -4.33 -5.66 31.59
C PRO A 168 -5.42 -5.09 30.67
N PHE A 169 -6.55 -5.78 30.58
CA PHE A 169 -7.74 -5.31 29.90
C PHE A 169 -8.99 -5.68 30.72
N VAL A 170 -10.10 -5.00 30.46
CA VAL A 170 -11.39 -5.29 31.07
C VAL A 170 -12.22 -6.07 30.05
N ASP A 171 -12.70 -7.25 30.43
CA ASP A 171 -13.57 -8.07 29.56
C ASP A 171 -15.02 -7.54 29.55
N GLU A 172 -15.88 -8.14 28.72
CA GLU A 172 -17.30 -7.73 28.59
C GLU A 172 -18.11 -7.88 29.89
N GLU A 173 -17.58 -8.64 30.85
CA GLU A 173 -18.18 -8.88 32.17
C GLU A 173 -17.59 -7.99 33.28
N ASP A 174 -16.83 -6.95 32.90
CA ASP A 174 -16.16 -6.01 33.81
C ASP A 174 -15.09 -6.65 34.72
N HIS A 175 -14.53 -7.79 34.31
CA HIS A 175 -13.41 -8.42 35.02
C HIS A 175 -12.07 -7.95 34.45
N LEU A 176 -11.13 -7.64 35.34
CA LEU A 176 -9.74 -7.40 34.96
C LEU A 176 -9.10 -8.73 34.54
N ARG A 177 -8.69 -8.79 33.28
CA ARG A 177 -7.94 -9.89 32.68
C ARG A 177 -6.60 -9.37 32.21
N THR A 178 -5.68 -10.29 31.95
CA THR A 178 -4.42 -9.98 31.28
C THR A 178 -4.34 -10.74 29.96
N ARG A 179 -3.74 -10.11 28.96
CA ARG A 179 -3.41 -10.76 27.69
C ARG A 179 -1.95 -10.47 27.36
N MET A 180 -1.29 -11.46 26.76
CA MET A 180 0.04 -11.25 26.20
C MET A 180 -0.12 -10.54 24.86
N THR A 181 0.46 -9.35 24.74
CA THR A 181 0.39 -8.53 23.53
C THR A 181 1.78 -8.04 23.18
N GLY A 182 2.10 -8.02 21.88
CA GLY A 182 3.29 -7.38 21.37
C GLY A 182 3.23 -5.87 21.53
N VAL A 183 4.25 -5.27 22.14
CA VAL A 183 4.43 -3.83 22.24
C VAL A 183 5.72 -3.44 21.54
N TRP A 184 5.68 -2.36 20.78
CA TRP A 184 6.86 -1.74 20.20
C TRP A 184 7.01 -0.33 20.76
N SER A 185 8.03 -0.12 21.59
CA SER A 185 8.36 1.17 22.20
C SER A 185 9.71 1.72 21.73
N ALA A 186 10.47 0.93 20.95
CA ALA A 186 11.76 1.29 20.43
C ALA A 186 11.68 2.54 19.52
N ARG A 187 12.79 3.30 19.47
CA ARG A 187 12.94 4.46 18.58
C ARG A 187 13.19 4.05 17.12
N VAL A 188 13.72 2.85 16.91
CA VAL A 188 13.94 2.29 15.58
C VAL A 188 12.62 1.67 15.12
N SER A 189 12.14 2.07 13.95
CA SER A 189 10.85 1.62 13.45
C SER A 189 10.85 0.12 13.14
N LEU A 190 9.74 -0.54 13.46
CA LEU A 190 9.47 -1.93 13.11
C LEU A 190 8.48 -1.98 11.94
N VAL A 191 8.85 -2.66 10.87
CA VAL A 191 8.00 -2.82 9.69
C VAL A 191 7.12 -4.06 9.86
N LEU A 192 5.81 -3.88 9.72
CA LEU A 192 4.79 -4.90 9.90
C LEU A 192 4.02 -5.11 8.59
N ASN A 193 3.55 -6.32 8.36
CA ASN A 193 2.65 -6.67 7.27
C ASN A 193 1.35 -7.20 7.88
N THR A 194 0.21 -6.55 7.64
CA THR A 194 -1.04 -6.91 8.34
C THR A 194 -1.50 -8.35 8.05
N GLY A 195 -1.06 -8.96 6.95
CA GLY A 195 -1.37 -10.36 6.65
C GLY A 195 -0.67 -11.40 7.52
N ASP A 196 0.28 -10.99 8.36
CA ASP A 196 0.89 -11.87 9.36
C ASP A 196 0.04 -12.00 10.64
N TYR A 197 -0.99 -11.18 10.78
CA TYR A 197 -1.78 -11.01 12.01
C TYR A 197 -3.27 -11.29 11.78
N ASP A 198 -4.04 -11.27 12.88
CA ASP A 198 -5.51 -11.33 12.83
C ASP A 198 -6.09 -10.27 11.86
N PRO A 199 -7.07 -10.63 11.01
CA PRO A 199 -7.80 -11.90 10.94
C PRO A 199 -7.15 -13.00 10.07
N TYR A 200 -5.98 -12.75 9.48
CA TYR A 200 -5.29 -13.69 8.59
C TYR A 200 -4.51 -14.78 9.36
N SER A 201 -4.21 -14.52 10.63
CA SER A 201 -3.61 -15.46 11.58
C SER A 201 -4.26 -15.34 12.97
N ASN A 202 -3.79 -16.11 13.95
CA ASN A 202 -4.26 -16.00 15.35
C ASN A 202 -3.38 -15.07 16.20
N THR A 203 -2.44 -14.35 15.58
CA THR A 203 -1.51 -13.47 16.29
C THR A 203 -2.02 -12.02 16.20
N PRO A 204 -2.20 -11.30 17.32
CA PRO A 204 -2.60 -9.91 17.27
C PRO A 204 -1.47 -9.02 16.72
N LEU A 205 -1.84 -7.93 16.04
CA LEU A 205 -0.90 -6.90 15.60
C LEU A 205 -0.21 -6.24 16.82
N PRO A 206 1.12 -6.04 16.79
CA PRO A 206 1.82 -5.29 17.84
C PRO A 206 1.30 -3.87 17.98
N LEU A 207 1.26 -3.37 19.22
CA LEU A 207 0.87 -2.01 19.56
C LEU A 207 2.08 -1.08 19.54
N SER A 208 1.91 0.13 19.03
CA SER A 208 2.90 1.20 19.17
C SER A 208 2.75 1.91 20.51
N GLU A 209 3.83 1.98 21.28
CA GLU A 209 3.89 2.72 22.55
C GLU A 209 5.00 3.79 22.54
N MET A 210 5.08 4.57 21.46
CA MET A 210 6.05 5.66 21.40
C MET A 210 5.58 6.88 22.21
N THR A 211 6.25 7.13 23.34
CA THR A 211 6.14 8.39 24.10
C THR A 211 7.36 9.26 23.82
N ARG A 212 7.17 10.46 23.29
CA ARG A 212 8.24 11.45 23.08
C ARG A 212 8.06 12.60 24.06
N ASP A 213 9.06 12.84 24.91
CA ASP A 213 9.06 13.94 25.90
C ASP A 213 7.82 13.94 26.82
N GLY A 214 7.29 12.76 27.16
CA GLY A 214 6.09 12.60 27.99
C GLY A 214 4.76 12.75 27.25
N VAL A 215 4.79 12.92 25.93
CA VAL A 215 3.59 13.02 25.07
C VAL A 215 3.46 11.75 24.23
N VAL A 216 2.29 11.10 24.32
CA VAL A 216 1.91 10.03 23.39
C VAL A 216 1.72 10.65 22.01
N VAL A 217 2.51 10.21 21.05
CA VAL A 217 2.37 10.68 19.67
C VAL A 217 1.20 9.90 19.02
N PRO A 218 0.15 10.57 18.53
CA PRO A 218 -0.98 9.87 17.91
C PRO A 218 -0.55 9.04 16.70
N GLY A 219 -1.10 7.82 16.59
CA GLY A 219 -0.81 6.84 15.54
C GLY A 219 0.25 5.83 15.94
N ASP A 220 0.82 5.15 14.95
CA ASP A 220 1.89 4.16 15.14
C ASP A 220 3.25 4.72 14.67
N PRO A 221 3.80 5.77 15.29
CA PRO A 221 4.97 6.49 14.77
C PRO A 221 6.25 5.63 14.69
N ASN A 222 6.35 4.57 15.49
CA ASN A 222 7.45 3.62 15.45
C ASN A 222 7.07 2.28 14.78
N LEU A 223 5.88 2.17 14.19
CA LEU A 223 5.53 1.07 13.31
C LEU A 223 5.36 1.56 11.87
N VAL A 224 5.94 0.83 10.93
CA VAL A 224 5.66 1.00 9.51
C VAL A 224 4.74 -0.14 9.10
N VAL A 225 3.44 0.13 9.02
CA VAL A 225 2.44 -0.90 8.73
C VAL A 225 2.16 -0.93 7.22
N LEU A 226 2.38 -2.08 6.59
CA LEU A 226 1.96 -2.41 5.23
C LEU A 226 0.60 -3.10 5.31
N ASP A 227 -0.46 -2.38 4.94
CA ASP A 227 -1.83 -2.83 5.15
C ASP A 227 -2.41 -3.53 3.91
N ILE A 228 -2.55 -4.85 3.97
CA ILE A 228 -3.06 -5.66 2.87
C ILE A 228 -4.59 -5.78 2.83
N GLY A 229 -5.32 -5.04 3.66
CA GLY A 229 -6.77 -5.15 3.82
C GLY A 229 -7.53 -5.02 2.50
N ASP A 230 -7.22 -3.99 1.72
CA ASP A 230 -7.71 -3.79 0.35
C ASP A 230 -6.68 -3.04 -0.52
N SER A 231 -7.01 -2.75 -1.79
CA SER A 231 -6.07 -2.07 -2.69
C SER A 231 -5.84 -0.59 -2.35
N VAL A 232 -6.82 0.09 -1.74
CA VAL A 232 -6.69 1.48 -1.27
C VAL A 232 -5.74 1.52 -0.08
N ALA A 233 -6.08 0.76 0.97
CA ALA A 233 -5.29 0.68 2.20
C ALA A 233 -3.85 0.26 1.88
N TYR A 234 -3.68 -0.69 0.96
CA TYR A 234 -2.35 -1.13 0.58
C TYR A 234 -1.56 -0.04 -0.14
N LEU A 235 -2.15 0.62 -1.13
CA LEU A 235 -1.48 1.69 -1.88
C LEU A 235 -1.08 2.87 -0.96
N GLU A 236 -1.98 3.28 -0.06
CA GLU A 236 -1.71 4.32 0.93
C GLU A 236 -0.63 3.92 1.93
N SER A 237 -0.64 2.66 2.38
CA SER A 237 0.38 2.15 3.31
C SER A 237 1.78 2.12 2.68
N LEU A 238 1.87 1.81 1.38
CA LEU A 238 3.13 1.85 0.62
C LEU A 238 3.68 3.27 0.48
N GLU A 239 2.80 4.26 0.28
CA GLU A 239 3.19 5.68 0.28
C GLU A 239 3.66 6.12 1.68
N LYS A 240 2.89 5.79 2.72
CA LYS A 240 3.22 6.13 4.11
C LYS A 240 4.55 5.51 4.56
N ALA A 241 4.86 4.29 4.08
CA ALA A 241 6.13 3.63 4.30
C ALA A 241 7.30 4.26 3.53
N GLY A 242 7.03 5.22 2.63
CA GLY A 242 8.03 5.87 1.79
C GLY A 242 8.55 4.99 0.66
N TRP A 243 7.88 3.85 0.36
CA TRP A 243 8.30 2.96 -0.71
C TRP A 243 7.91 3.49 -2.09
N LEU A 244 6.79 4.22 -2.19
CA LEU A 244 6.38 4.92 -3.40
C LEU A 244 5.98 6.36 -3.08
N THR A 245 5.81 7.18 -4.11
CA THR A 245 5.14 8.48 -3.98
C THR A 245 3.91 8.51 -4.86
N MET A 246 2.80 9.04 -4.37
CA MET A 246 1.55 9.09 -5.11
C MET A 246 1.04 10.53 -5.24
N SER A 247 0.31 10.80 -6.32
CA SER A 247 -0.50 12.00 -6.45
C SER A 247 -1.88 11.61 -6.98
N VAL A 248 -2.92 12.18 -6.35
CA VAL A 248 -4.31 11.97 -6.76
C VAL A 248 -4.78 13.23 -7.48
N LEU A 249 -5.05 13.09 -8.78
CA LEU A 249 -5.52 14.15 -9.65
C LEU A 249 -7.05 14.17 -9.68
N PRO A 250 -7.69 15.35 -9.74
CA PRO A 250 -9.13 15.43 -9.88
C PRO A 250 -9.55 14.82 -11.23
N ALA A 251 -10.54 13.92 -11.19
CA ALA A 251 -11.08 13.27 -12.39
C ALA A 251 -11.78 14.25 -13.35
N GLU A 252 -12.28 15.37 -12.83
CA GLU A 252 -12.88 16.46 -13.61
C GLU A 252 -11.90 17.63 -13.73
N GLN A 253 -11.67 18.10 -14.95
CA GLN A 253 -11.11 19.44 -15.12
C GLN A 253 -12.15 20.46 -14.63
N PRO A 254 -11.81 21.32 -13.65
CA PRO A 254 -12.74 22.33 -13.15
C PRO A 254 -12.80 23.47 -14.16
N ASP A 255 -13.52 23.31 -15.27
CA ASP A 255 -14.18 24.46 -15.89
C ASP A 255 -15.30 24.09 -16.89
N PRO A 256 -16.55 24.52 -16.65
CA PRO A 256 -17.61 24.53 -17.66
C PRO A 256 -17.28 25.35 -18.92
N ILE A 257 -16.33 26.31 -18.83
CA ILE A 257 -15.98 27.20 -19.95
C ILE A 257 -15.33 26.45 -21.13
N PHE A 258 -14.64 25.33 -20.87
CA PHE A 258 -13.98 24.54 -21.92
C PHE A 258 -14.88 23.48 -22.56
N ARG A 259 -16.10 23.27 -22.07
CA ARG A 259 -17.04 22.26 -22.62
C ARG A 259 -17.60 22.63 -24.01
N GLY A 260 -17.36 23.86 -24.49
CA GLY A 260 -17.90 24.38 -25.76
C GLY A 260 -16.88 24.81 -26.82
N ILE A 261 -15.58 24.66 -26.58
CA ILE A 261 -14.56 25.03 -27.57
C ILE A 261 -14.28 23.82 -28.47
N ASN A 262 -15.00 23.73 -29.59
CA ASN A 262 -14.58 22.90 -30.72
C ASN A 262 -13.40 23.59 -31.42
N PRO A 263 -12.21 22.98 -31.51
CA PRO A 263 -11.19 23.48 -32.42
C PRO A 263 -11.75 23.31 -33.85
N SER A 264 -11.92 24.44 -34.52
CA SER A 264 -12.23 24.50 -35.95
C SER A 264 -10.97 24.21 -36.76
#